data_AF-A0A1G9J8A7-F1
#
_entry.id   AF-A0A1G9J8A7-F1
#
_cell.length_a   1.000
_cell.length_b   1.000
_cell.length_c   1.000
_cell.angle_alpha   90.00
_cell.angle_beta   90.00
_cell.angle_gamma   90.00
#
_symmetry.space_group_name_H-M   'P 1'
#
loop_
_entity.id
_entity.type
_entity.pdbx_description
1 polymer ?
#
loop_
_entity_poly.entity_id
_entity_poly.type
_entity_poly.pdbx_seq_one_letter_code
_entity_poly.pdbx_strand_id
1 'polypeptide(L)'
;MFIIPAQRRSRLAGELRSIGADRLAIMRISSAAVGFIEFVAVLSRTVMDEDGTGLIERLSATMTALEGNLGLDLDNFPEFTEAQMTTAVEHITRAETRKFYRKLLGAAAYDRLAHAVKDDSAAVLAAMRHGLTAVRPMVVAFQDSLAVLTPGQIAAMGFGTPETPAPSYVQLMLQIDKVVTHLLDAMERDALDRLFPEGDATLDAGTILQAVEEIRPLISQDLQSRLSVVNDALTRKVRGARDALDHSADGPAQAASSLVELIDQSLRAQLKGVDVVDWVQNKYPGRTRDLVYEKNGILRPAKRAEVLCLVYGPESSPEKVDPFREAAVASLVTARRALEKVKHEDADPAGDRLVVEEMMRAVQGALGLTFRFAALRMSITEIGEAAAAMEAPPSTQAVELTA
;
A
#
# COMPACT_ATOMS: atom_id res chain seq x y z
N MET A 1 7.40 12.22 28.20
CA MET A 1 8.11 10.92 28.23
C MET A 1 7.08 9.83 28.00
N PHE A 2 6.95 9.31 26.78
CA PHE A 2 6.02 8.24 26.47
C PHE A 2 6.62 6.90 26.89
N ILE A 3 5.94 6.19 27.78
CA ILE A 3 6.36 4.87 28.25
C ILE A 3 5.59 3.84 27.42
N ILE A 4 6.31 2.95 26.71
CA ILE A 4 5.68 1.83 26.00
C ILE A 4 5.01 0.92 27.05
N PRO A 5 3.69 0.72 26.98
CA PRO A 5 2.97 -0.13 27.92
C PRO A 5 3.57 -1.53 27.96
N ALA A 6 3.65 -2.15 29.14
CA ALA A 6 4.24 -3.48 29.31
C ALA A 6 3.59 -4.55 28.41
N GLN A 7 2.30 -4.39 28.09
CA GLN A 7 1.54 -5.28 27.20
C GLN A 7 1.97 -5.15 25.73
N ARG A 8 2.54 -4.01 25.31
CA ARG A 8 3.04 -3.79 23.95
C ARG A 8 4.50 -4.24 23.78
N ARG A 9 5.24 -4.54 24.87
CA ARG A 9 6.66 -4.95 24.82
C ARG A 9 6.85 -6.41 24.42
N SER A 10 7.90 -6.69 23.64
CA SER A 10 8.28 -8.05 23.24
C SER A 10 8.54 -8.95 24.45
N ARG A 11 7.86 -10.10 24.49
CA ARG A 11 8.13 -11.14 25.50
C ARG A 11 9.47 -11.82 25.20
N LEU A 12 9.76 -12.05 23.92
CA LEU A 12 11.00 -12.67 23.47
C LEU A 12 12.22 -11.84 23.85
N ALA A 13 12.19 -10.53 23.58
CA ALA A 13 13.27 -9.63 23.95
C ALA A 13 13.46 -9.57 25.48
N GLY A 14 12.37 -9.61 26.25
CA GLY A 14 12.41 -9.73 27.71
C GLY A 14 13.14 -10.99 28.18
N GLU A 15 12.75 -12.16 27.65
CA GLU A 15 13.40 -13.43 27.99
C GLU A 15 14.87 -13.48 27.53
N LEU A 16 15.18 -12.99 26.32
CA LEU A 16 16.56 -12.94 25.80
C LEU A 16 17.47 -12.08 26.70
N ARG A 17 16.98 -10.93 27.18
CA ARG A 17 17.75 -10.09 28.13
C ARG A 17 18.01 -10.79 29.46
N SER A 18 17.13 -11.69 29.88
CA SER A 18 17.28 -12.45 31.14
C SER A 18 18.31 -13.58 31.07
N ILE A 19 18.68 -14.03 29.85
CA ILE A 19 19.58 -15.18 29.62
C ILE A 19 21.06 -14.83 29.89
N GLY A 20 21.43 -13.55 29.83
CA GLY A 20 22.80 -13.06 30.05
C GLY A 20 23.67 -13.06 28.79
N ALA A 21 24.59 -12.09 28.69
CA ALA A 21 25.36 -11.77 27.47
C ALA A 21 26.21 -12.95 26.96
N ASP A 22 26.86 -13.72 27.84
CA ASP A 22 27.72 -14.84 27.46
C ASP A 22 26.94 -15.95 26.74
N ARG A 23 25.73 -16.23 27.21
CA ARG A 23 24.85 -17.26 26.62
C ARG A 23 24.24 -16.78 25.31
N LEU A 24 23.89 -15.50 25.20
CA LEU A 24 23.46 -14.89 23.94
C LEU A 24 24.57 -14.94 22.88
N ALA A 25 25.83 -14.70 23.27
CA ALA A 25 26.98 -14.81 22.37
C ALA A 25 27.17 -16.25 21.85
N ILE A 26 27.00 -17.26 22.72
CA ILE A 26 27.02 -18.69 22.31
C ILE A 26 25.88 -19.01 21.34
N MET A 27 24.70 -18.40 21.53
CA MET A 27 23.56 -18.51 20.63
C MET A 27 23.69 -17.64 19.37
N ARG A 28 24.77 -16.85 19.24
CA ARG A 28 25.02 -15.89 18.16
C ARG A 28 23.93 -14.81 18.04
N ILE A 29 23.32 -14.44 19.15
CA ILE A 29 22.30 -13.38 19.22
C ILE A 29 22.98 -12.11 19.73
N SER A 30 23.03 -11.07 18.89
CA SER A 30 23.55 -9.76 19.28
C SER A 30 22.52 -8.95 20.08
N SER A 31 22.99 -7.98 20.87
CA SER A 31 22.11 -7.00 21.54
C SER A 31 21.24 -6.22 20.54
N ALA A 32 21.80 -5.90 19.37
CA ALA A 32 21.07 -5.26 18.27
C ALA A 32 19.90 -6.14 17.77
N ALA A 33 20.10 -7.45 17.64
CA ALA A 33 19.02 -8.38 17.25
C ALA A 33 17.90 -8.42 18.30
N VAL A 34 18.23 -8.36 19.59
CA VAL A 34 17.23 -8.28 20.67
C VAL A 34 16.43 -6.97 20.59
N GLY A 35 17.10 -5.85 20.29
CA GLY A 35 16.44 -4.56 20.05
C GLY A 35 15.51 -4.59 18.83
N PHE A 36 15.92 -5.23 17.72
CA PHE A 36 15.08 -5.40 16.53
C PHE A 36 13.83 -6.24 16.81
N ILE A 37 13.98 -7.35 17.55
CA ILE A 37 12.84 -8.17 17.95
C ILE A 37 11.83 -7.35 18.75
N GLU A 38 12.31 -6.52 19.68
CA GLU A 38 11.41 -5.63 20.43
C GLU A 38 10.74 -4.59 19.55
N PHE A 39 11.49 -3.96 18.66
CA PHE A 39 10.97 -3.00 17.69
C PHE A 39 9.84 -3.60 16.84
N VAL A 40 10.07 -4.76 16.23
CA VAL A 40 9.10 -5.44 15.36
C VAL A 40 7.84 -5.84 16.14
N ALA A 41 7.99 -6.40 17.34
CA ALA A 41 6.85 -6.81 18.16
C ALA A 41 6.01 -5.62 18.63
N VAL A 42 6.66 -4.53 19.06
CA VAL A 42 5.99 -3.30 19.50
C VAL A 42 5.23 -2.70 18.33
N LEU A 43 5.86 -2.55 17.15
CA LEU A 43 5.18 -2.06 15.95
C LEU A 43 4.00 -2.93 15.56
N SER A 44 4.18 -4.25 15.56
CA SER A 44 3.10 -5.20 15.23
C SER A 44 1.90 -5.02 16.15
N ARG A 45 2.13 -4.85 17.46
CA ARG A 45 1.04 -4.62 18.42
C ARG A 45 0.42 -3.23 18.30
N THR A 46 1.19 -2.21 17.95
CA THR A 46 0.68 -0.86 17.68
C THR A 46 -0.22 -0.82 16.44
N VAL A 47 0.13 -1.56 15.38
CA VAL A 47 -0.71 -1.67 14.18
C VAL A 47 -2.04 -2.36 14.51
N MET A 48 -2.01 -3.35 15.40
CA MET A 48 -3.19 -4.11 15.83
C MET A 48 -4.06 -3.40 16.87
N ASP A 49 -3.62 -2.25 17.39
CA ASP A 49 -4.35 -1.54 18.44
C ASP A 49 -5.51 -0.72 17.86
N GLU A 50 -6.68 -0.81 18.48
CA GLU A 50 -7.91 -0.13 18.08
C GLU A 50 -8.36 0.89 19.15
N ASP A 51 -7.39 1.57 19.78
CA ASP A 51 -7.62 2.59 20.82
C ASP A 51 -8.29 3.90 20.34
N GLY A 52 -8.83 3.93 19.11
CA GLY A 52 -9.55 5.06 18.52
C GLY A 52 -8.67 6.22 18.05
N THR A 53 -7.37 6.21 18.35
CA THR A 53 -6.41 7.19 17.79
C THR A 53 -6.06 6.85 16.34
N GLY A 54 -5.53 7.81 15.56
CA GLY A 54 -5.14 7.54 14.18
C GLY A 54 -3.92 6.60 14.11
N LEU A 55 -3.87 5.67 13.15
CA LEU A 55 -2.73 4.74 13.00
C LEU A 55 -1.39 5.48 12.87
N ILE A 56 -1.37 6.58 12.12
CA ILE A 56 -0.16 7.40 11.91
C ILE A 56 0.30 8.02 13.23
N GLU A 57 -0.63 8.56 14.01
CA GLU A 57 -0.34 9.15 15.32
C GLU A 57 0.20 8.09 16.29
N ARG A 58 -0.42 6.90 16.30
CA ARG A 58 0.07 5.75 17.07
C ARG A 58 1.48 5.34 16.67
N LEU A 59 1.74 5.21 15.38
CA LEU A 59 3.04 4.82 14.86
C LEU A 59 4.10 5.87 15.20
N SER A 60 3.81 7.15 14.99
CA SER A 60 4.71 8.27 15.32
C SER A 60 5.05 8.28 16.82
N ALA A 61 4.04 8.24 17.69
CA ALA A 61 4.25 8.18 19.14
C ALA A 61 5.06 6.94 19.56
N THR A 62 4.82 5.81 18.90
CA THR A 62 5.56 4.57 19.13
C THR A 62 7.02 4.70 18.69
N MET A 63 7.30 5.28 17.52
CA MET A 63 8.65 5.50 17.01
C MET A 63 9.46 6.41 17.94
N THR A 64 8.88 7.54 18.36
CA THR A 64 9.53 8.45 19.34
C THR A 64 9.81 7.75 20.66
N ALA A 65 8.89 6.89 21.12
CA ALA A 65 9.09 6.12 22.34
C ALA A 65 10.16 5.03 22.18
N LEU A 66 10.32 4.44 20.99
CA LEU A 66 11.33 3.42 20.69
C LEU A 66 12.74 4.03 20.59
N GLU A 67 12.90 5.16 19.91
CA GLU A 67 14.16 5.91 19.80
C GLU A 67 14.69 6.32 21.19
N GLY A 68 13.83 6.87 22.04
CA GLY A 68 14.21 7.30 23.38
C GLY A 68 14.50 6.16 24.38
N ASN A 69 13.90 4.98 24.21
CA ASN A 69 14.00 3.89 25.19
C ASN A 69 14.93 2.73 24.78
N LEU A 70 15.15 2.48 23.49
CA LEU A 70 15.89 1.32 23.02
C LEU A 70 17.34 1.62 22.62
N GLY A 71 17.73 2.90 22.53
CA GLY A 71 19.04 3.29 22.02
C GLY A 71 19.33 2.70 20.63
N LEU A 72 18.26 2.42 19.87
CA LEU A 72 18.34 1.93 18.51
C LEU A 72 18.69 3.11 17.63
N ASP A 73 19.90 3.08 17.10
CA ASP A 73 20.28 3.94 15.98
C ASP A 73 19.62 3.37 14.72
N LEU A 74 18.46 3.92 14.36
CA LEU A 74 17.69 3.52 13.18
C LEU A 74 18.46 3.80 11.88
N ASP A 75 19.42 4.73 11.89
CA ASP A 75 20.28 5.04 10.75
C ASP A 75 21.43 4.01 10.61
N ASN A 76 21.82 3.34 11.71
CA ASN A 76 22.79 2.25 11.74
C ASN A 76 22.13 0.86 11.92
N PHE A 77 20.86 0.74 11.52
CA PHE A 77 20.17 -0.55 11.58
C PHE A 77 20.91 -1.56 10.70
N PRO A 78 21.32 -2.73 11.22
CA PRO A 78 22.04 -3.71 10.41
C PRO A 78 21.15 -4.15 9.25
N GLU A 79 21.63 -3.97 8.02
CA GLU A 79 21.04 -4.60 6.85
C GLU A 79 21.08 -6.11 7.05
N PHE A 80 19.95 -6.69 7.46
CA PHE A 80 19.80 -8.14 7.47
C PHE A 80 19.63 -8.60 6.02
N THR A 81 20.66 -9.24 5.50
CA THR A 81 20.59 -9.89 4.19
C THR A 81 19.65 -11.10 4.24
N GLU A 82 18.98 -11.39 3.13
CA GLU A 82 18.12 -12.59 2.97
C GLU A 82 18.87 -13.88 3.38
N ALA A 83 20.15 -14.00 2.98
CA ALA A 83 21.00 -15.13 3.33
C ALA A 83 21.20 -15.29 4.85
N GLN A 84 21.32 -14.20 5.60
CA GLN A 84 21.44 -14.24 7.06
C GLN A 84 20.14 -14.66 7.73
N MET A 85 18.99 -14.20 7.23
CA MET A 85 17.68 -14.61 7.75
C MET A 85 17.41 -16.09 7.49
N THR A 86 17.62 -16.57 6.26
CA THR A 86 17.44 -17.98 5.90
C THR A 86 18.35 -18.89 6.70
N THR A 87 19.64 -18.54 6.82
CA THR A 87 20.60 -19.30 7.63
C THR A 87 20.20 -19.34 9.10
N ALA A 88 19.71 -18.22 9.66
CA ALA A 88 19.24 -18.16 11.04
C ALA A 88 18.00 -19.04 11.27
N VAL A 89 17.02 -18.98 10.36
CA VAL A 89 15.80 -19.80 10.43
C VAL A 89 16.13 -21.29 10.33
N GLU A 90 16.96 -21.68 9.37
CA GLU A 90 17.41 -23.07 9.23
C GLU A 90 18.18 -23.55 10.46
N HIS A 91 19.04 -22.70 11.03
CA HIS A 91 19.79 -23.05 12.21
C HIS A 91 18.89 -23.23 13.44
N ILE A 92 17.88 -22.38 13.64
CA ILE A 92 16.99 -22.44 14.81
C ILE A 92 15.98 -23.60 14.71
N THR A 93 15.57 -23.97 13.50
CA THR A 93 14.57 -25.02 13.27
C THR A 93 15.12 -26.44 13.39
N ARG A 94 16.44 -26.65 13.25
CA ARG A 94 17.08 -27.97 13.39
C ARG A 94 16.88 -28.58 14.78
N ALA A 95 16.44 -29.84 14.81
CA ALA A 95 16.17 -30.57 16.05
C ALA A 95 17.40 -30.69 16.98
N GLU A 96 18.59 -30.80 16.39
CA GLU A 96 19.86 -30.83 17.12
C GLU A 96 20.16 -29.50 17.82
N THR A 97 19.89 -28.39 17.15
CA THR A 97 20.03 -27.04 17.72
C THR A 97 19.03 -26.82 18.85
N ARG A 98 17.78 -27.29 18.70
CA ARG A 98 16.79 -27.24 19.78
C ARG A 98 17.23 -28.01 21.02
N LYS A 99 17.77 -29.22 20.85
CA LYS A 99 18.36 -30.01 21.95
C LYS A 99 19.56 -29.31 22.58
N PHE A 100 20.43 -28.71 21.77
CA PHE A 100 21.57 -27.93 22.24
C PHE A 100 21.14 -26.74 23.08
N TYR A 101 20.20 -25.91 22.61
CA TYR A 101 19.68 -24.77 23.36
C TYR A 101 18.93 -25.19 24.63
N ARG A 102 18.15 -26.28 24.59
CA ARG A 102 17.50 -26.83 25.80
C ARG A 102 18.52 -27.27 26.84
N LYS A 103 19.66 -27.84 26.43
CA LYS A 103 20.76 -28.23 27.32
C LYS A 103 21.54 -27.02 27.84
N LEU A 104 21.78 -26.01 27.00
CA LEU A 104 22.52 -24.79 27.34
C LEU A 104 21.78 -23.90 28.34
N LEU A 105 20.47 -23.71 28.13
CA LEU A 105 19.64 -22.81 28.93
C LEU A 105 18.97 -23.53 30.12
N GLY A 106 18.82 -24.86 30.04
CA GLY A 106 17.97 -25.64 30.91
C GLY A 106 16.52 -25.67 30.41
N ALA A 107 15.81 -26.76 30.74
CA ALA A 107 14.46 -27.03 30.23
C ALA A 107 13.48 -25.87 30.49
N ALA A 108 13.41 -25.37 31.73
CA ALA A 108 12.46 -24.32 32.09
C ALA A 108 12.71 -22.98 31.37
N ALA A 109 13.97 -22.57 31.21
CA ALA A 109 14.31 -21.32 30.51
C ALA A 109 14.10 -21.44 29.00
N TYR A 110 14.45 -22.60 28.43
CA TYR A 110 14.18 -22.90 27.03
C TYR A 110 12.67 -22.93 26.74
N ASP A 111 11.87 -23.55 27.60
CA ASP A 111 10.42 -23.63 27.41
C ASP A 111 9.78 -22.23 27.49
N ARG A 112 10.22 -21.35 28.42
CA ARG A 112 9.77 -19.94 28.43
C ARG A 112 10.15 -19.19 27.15
N LEU A 113 11.40 -19.34 26.70
CA LEU A 113 11.86 -18.71 25.46
C LEU A 113 11.04 -19.18 24.26
N ALA A 114 10.74 -20.48 24.17
CA ALA A 114 9.92 -21.04 23.11
C ALA A 114 8.48 -20.49 23.12
N HIS A 115 7.87 -20.31 24.29
CA HIS A 115 6.56 -19.65 24.39
C HIS A 115 6.64 -18.17 24.02
N ALA A 116 7.69 -17.46 24.44
CA ALA A 116 7.88 -16.05 24.10
C ALA A 116 8.08 -15.83 22.59
N VAL A 117 8.79 -16.74 21.90
CA VAL A 117 8.87 -16.76 20.43
C VAL A 117 7.48 -16.90 19.81
N LYS A 118 6.66 -17.84 20.30
CA LYS A 118 5.29 -18.04 19.78
C LYS A 118 4.43 -16.78 19.97
N ASP A 119 4.43 -16.19 21.16
CA ASP A 119 3.60 -15.02 21.44
C ASP A 119 3.95 -13.83 20.53
N ASP A 120 5.24 -13.56 20.34
CA ASP A 120 5.68 -12.44 19.51
C ASP A 120 5.50 -12.74 18.01
N SER A 121 5.77 -13.97 17.55
CA SER A 121 5.50 -14.37 16.16
C SER A 121 4.01 -14.33 15.82
N ALA A 122 3.12 -14.69 16.75
CA ALA A 122 1.67 -14.59 16.55
C ALA A 122 1.23 -13.14 16.38
N ALA A 123 1.79 -12.22 17.18
CA ALA A 123 1.53 -10.79 17.05
C ALA A 123 2.01 -10.24 15.69
N VAL A 124 3.20 -10.64 15.23
CA VAL A 124 3.73 -10.26 13.91
C VAL A 124 2.84 -10.76 12.78
N LEU A 125 2.49 -12.05 12.79
CA LEU A 125 1.64 -12.65 11.77
C LEU A 125 0.23 -12.04 11.76
N ALA A 126 -0.34 -11.74 12.93
CA ALA A 126 -1.61 -11.03 13.04
C ALA A 126 -1.52 -9.61 12.43
N ALA A 127 -0.46 -8.87 12.74
CA ALA A 127 -0.21 -7.56 12.16
C ALA A 127 -0.01 -7.62 10.63
N MET A 128 0.70 -8.62 10.13
CA MET A 128 0.84 -8.87 8.69
C MET A 128 -0.52 -9.14 8.04
N ARG A 129 -1.36 -9.99 8.64
CA ARG A 129 -2.72 -10.27 8.14
C ARG A 129 -3.61 -9.03 8.13
N HIS A 130 -3.51 -8.21 9.17
CA HIS A 130 -4.21 -6.93 9.25
C HIS A 130 -3.74 -5.97 8.14
N GLY A 131 -2.41 -5.86 7.94
CA GLY A 131 -1.82 -5.08 6.85
C GLY A 131 -2.24 -5.56 5.46
N LEU A 132 -2.25 -6.88 5.22
CA LEU A 132 -2.76 -7.47 3.98
C LEU A 132 -4.22 -7.12 3.76
N THR A 133 -5.05 -7.21 4.81
CA THR A 133 -6.47 -6.84 4.73
C THR A 133 -6.66 -5.36 4.41
N ALA A 134 -5.84 -4.48 4.99
CA ALA A 134 -5.89 -3.05 4.73
C ALA A 134 -5.46 -2.68 3.29
N VAL A 135 -4.49 -3.40 2.72
CA VAL A 135 -3.95 -3.12 1.36
C VAL A 135 -4.74 -3.80 0.24
N ARG A 136 -5.55 -4.83 0.54
CA ARG A 136 -6.40 -5.56 -0.43
C ARG A 136 -7.10 -4.67 -1.46
N PRO A 137 -7.83 -3.60 -1.07
CA PRO A 137 -8.50 -2.74 -2.04
C PRO A 137 -7.54 -2.02 -3.00
N MET A 138 -6.35 -1.64 -2.52
CA MET A 138 -5.33 -1.01 -3.36
C MET A 138 -4.75 -2.00 -4.37
N VAL A 139 -4.49 -3.25 -3.95
CA VAL A 139 -3.98 -4.31 -4.84
C VAL A 139 -4.97 -4.61 -5.97
N VAL A 140 -6.26 -4.74 -5.64
CA VAL A 140 -7.29 -4.97 -6.66
C VAL A 140 -7.49 -3.76 -7.55
N ALA A 141 -7.52 -2.54 -6.99
CA ALA A 141 -7.59 -1.31 -7.79
C ALA A 141 -6.41 -1.17 -8.77
N PHE A 142 -5.22 -1.57 -8.34
CA PHE A 142 -4.02 -1.58 -9.18
C PHE A 142 -4.11 -2.65 -10.27
N GLN A 143 -4.53 -3.87 -9.93
CA GLN A 143 -4.74 -4.94 -10.90
C GLN A 143 -5.78 -4.55 -11.97
N ASP A 144 -6.91 -3.97 -11.56
CA ASP A 144 -7.95 -3.47 -12.46
C ASP A 144 -7.42 -2.32 -13.35
N SER A 145 -6.47 -1.50 -12.85
CA SER A 145 -5.81 -0.47 -13.66
C SER A 145 -4.87 -1.04 -14.72
N LEU A 146 -4.19 -2.16 -14.42
CA LEU A 146 -3.31 -2.82 -15.38
C LEU A 146 -4.07 -3.61 -16.44
N ALA A 147 -5.25 -4.14 -16.12
CA ALA A 147 -6.03 -5.01 -17.00
C ALA A 147 -6.31 -4.39 -18.39
N VAL A 148 -6.50 -3.07 -18.44
CA VAL A 148 -6.82 -2.34 -19.68
C VAL A 148 -5.59 -1.93 -20.50
N LEU A 149 -4.39 -2.27 -20.04
CA LEU A 149 -3.13 -1.85 -20.66
C LEU A 149 -2.53 -2.97 -21.52
N THR A 150 -1.80 -2.58 -22.56
CA THR A 150 -1.08 -3.56 -23.37
C THR A 150 0.17 -4.06 -22.64
N PRO A 151 0.64 -5.28 -22.93
CA PRO A 151 1.88 -5.81 -22.33
C PRO A 151 3.08 -4.87 -22.52
N GLY A 152 3.17 -4.18 -23.66
CA GLY A 152 4.22 -3.20 -23.91
C GLY A 152 4.13 -1.97 -23.01
N GLN A 153 2.92 -1.49 -22.68
CA GLN A 153 2.73 -0.40 -21.72
C GLN A 153 3.11 -0.85 -20.31
N ILE A 154 2.71 -2.06 -19.91
CA ILE A 154 3.01 -2.64 -18.60
C ILE A 154 4.53 -2.80 -18.41
N ALA A 155 5.21 -3.36 -19.41
CA ALA A 155 6.67 -3.51 -19.42
C ALA A 155 7.41 -2.16 -19.40
N ALA A 156 6.91 -1.14 -20.10
CA ALA A 156 7.51 0.20 -20.09
C ALA A 156 7.47 0.88 -18.71
N MET A 157 6.59 0.42 -17.82
CA MET A 157 6.52 0.87 -16.43
C MET A 157 7.40 0.03 -15.49
N GLY A 158 8.13 -0.96 -16.00
CA GLY A 158 8.99 -1.85 -15.22
C GLY A 158 8.26 -3.05 -14.61
N PHE A 159 7.00 -3.29 -14.99
CA PHE A 159 6.24 -4.45 -14.54
C PHE A 159 6.38 -5.59 -15.57
N GLY A 160 7.27 -6.55 -15.30
CA GLY A 160 7.51 -7.68 -16.21
C GLY A 160 8.22 -7.30 -17.51
N THR A 161 8.06 -8.11 -18.55
CA THR A 161 8.61 -7.87 -19.89
C THR A 161 7.51 -8.03 -20.95
N PRO A 162 7.69 -7.59 -22.20
CA PRO A 162 6.68 -7.81 -23.24
C PRO A 162 6.38 -9.30 -23.47
N GLU A 163 7.35 -10.17 -23.18
CA GLU A 163 7.29 -11.62 -23.34
C GLU A 163 6.82 -12.32 -22.05
N THR A 164 6.96 -11.67 -20.90
CA THR A 164 6.60 -12.20 -19.57
C THR A 164 5.57 -11.30 -18.92
N PRO A 165 4.28 -11.70 -18.87
CA PRO A 165 3.23 -10.87 -18.32
C PRO A 165 3.53 -10.49 -16.87
N ALA A 166 3.06 -9.30 -16.46
CA ALA A 166 3.17 -8.88 -15.07
C ALA A 166 2.51 -9.92 -14.14
N PRO A 167 3.10 -10.16 -12.96
CA PRO A 167 2.52 -11.10 -12.01
C PRO A 167 1.15 -10.61 -11.54
N SER A 168 0.24 -11.54 -11.26
CA SER A 168 -1.01 -11.21 -10.58
C SER A 168 -0.70 -10.79 -9.14
N TYR A 169 -0.82 -9.50 -8.86
CA TYR A 169 -0.57 -8.96 -7.51
C TYR A 169 -1.62 -9.47 -6.52
N VAL A 170 -2.84 -9.73 -7.00
CA VAL A 170 -3.89 -10.37 -6.21
C VAL A 170 -3.49 -11.79 -5.83
N GLN A 171 -2.96 -12.57 -6.77
CA GLN A 171 -2.49 -13.92 -6.49
C GLN A 171 -1.35 -13.91 -5.48
N LEU A 172 -0.36 -13.03 -5.64
CA LEU A 172 0.74 -12.88 -4.70
C LEU A 172 0.23 -12.56 -3.29
N MET A 173 -0.68 -11.60 -3.17
CA MET A 173 -1.30 -11.23 -1.90
C MET A 173 -2.07 -12.39 -1.25
N LEU A 174 -2.87 -13.14 -2.02
CA LEU A 174 -3.60 -14.29 -1.52
C LEU A 174 -2.67 -15.44 -1.11
N GLN A 175 -1.55 -15.64 -1.82
CA GLN A 175 -0.54 -16.62 -1.43
C GLN A 175 0.11 -16.23 -0.10
N ILE A 176 0.46 -14.95 0.09
CA ILE A 176 0.98 -14.46 1.37
C ILE A 176 -0.06 -14.65 2.47
N ASP A 177 -1.33 -14.30 2.24
CA ASP A 177 -2.42 -14.45 3.22
C ASP A 177 -2.63 -15.93 3.63
N LYS A 178 -2.55 -16.85 2.66
CA LYS A 178 -2.63 -18.30 2.91
C LYS A 178 -1.44 -18.79 3.74
N VAL A 179 -0.22 -18.35 3.44
CA VAL A 179 0.98 -18.68 4.23
C VAL A 179 0.85 -18.15 5.65
N VAL A 180 0.44 -16.88 5.82
CA VAL A 180 0.23 -16.27 7.13
C VAL A 180 -0.85 -17.04 7.93
N THR A 181 -1.96 -17.41 7.29
CA THR A 181 -3.04 -18.18 7.94
C THR A 181 -2.54 -19.56 8.36
N HIS A 182 -1.83 -20.28 7.49
CA HIS A 182 -1.26 -21.59 7.82
C HIS A 182 -0.26 -21.51 8.98
N LEU A 183 0.58 -20.47 9.02
CA LEU A 183 1.52 -20.24 10.10
C LEU A 183 0.80 -19.96 11.43
N LEU A 184 -0.24 -19.13 11.42
CA LEU A 184 -1.07 -18.87 12.61
C LEU A 184 -1.72 -20.16 13.14
N ASP A 185 -2.34 -20.95 12.26
CA ASP A 185 -2.98 -22.22 12.63
C ASP A 185 -1.96 -23.24 13.18
N ALA A 186 -0.77 -23.32 12.58
CA ALA A 186 0.30 -24.20 13.04
C ALA A 186 0.81 -23.82 14.44
N MET A 187 0.86 -22.52 14.73
CA MET A 187 1.25 -22.00 16.04
C MET A 187 0.19 -22.27 17.12
N GLU A 188 -1.09 -22.15 16.80
CA GLU A 188 -2.18 -22.48 17.74
C GLU A 188 -2.21 -23.98 18.10
N ARG A 189 -1.80 -24.85 17.17
CA ARG A 189 -1.80 -26.31 17.35
C ARG A 189 -0.49 -26.87 17.91
N ASP A 190 0.45 -26.03 18.35
CA ASP A 190 1.79 -26.44 18.79
C ASP A 190 2.57 -27.29 17.76
N ALA A 191 2.23 -27.18 16.47
CA ALA A 191 2.76 -27.99 15.39
C ALA A 191 3.90 -27.27 14.65
N LEU A 192 4.86 -26.71 15.40
CA LEU A 192 5.98 -25.92 14.85
C LEU A 192 6.87 -26.72 13.88
N ASP A 193 6.83 -28.06 13.92
CA ASP A 193 7.55 -28.90 12.95
C ASP A 193 6.90 -28.91 11.55
N ARG A 194 5.76 -28.25 11.36
CA ARG A 194 4.99 -28.15 10.11
C ARG A 194 4.85 -26.71 9.60
N LEU A 195 5.76 -25.83 10.01
CA LEU A 195 5.73 -24.39 9.69
C LEU A 195 5.79 -24.11 8.19
N PHE A 196 6.36 -25.02 7.39
CA PHE A 196 6.39 -24.88 5.94
C PHE A 196 5.44 -25.91 5.33
N PRO A 197 4.37 -25.48 4.64
CA PRO A 197 3.51 -26.40 3.94
C PRO A 197 4.32 -27.14 2.88
N GLU A 198 4.41 -28.47 2.98
CA GLU A 198 4.85 -29.30 1.86
C GLU A 198 3.71 -29.32 0.84
N GLY A 199 3.84 -28.50 -0.21
CA GLY A 199 2.91 -28.50 -1.34
C GLY A 199 2.89 -27.17 -2.08
N ASP A 200 2.79 -27.24 -3.40
CA ASP A 200 2.50 -26.10 -4.26
C ASP A 200 1.14 -25.52 -3.85
N ALA A 201 1.16 -24.36 -3.19
CA ALA A 201 -0.04 -23.59 -2.89
C ALA A 201 -0.53 -22.89 -4.17
N THR A 202 -0.88 -23.67 -5.19
CA THR A 202 -1.55 -23.14 -6.39
C THR A 202 -2.97 -22.76 -6.02
N LEU A 203 -3.29 -21.47 -6.19
CA LEU A 203 -4.66 -20.97 -6.14
C LEU A 203 -5.27 -21.17 -7.51
N ASP A 204 -6.48 -21.72 -7.57
CA ASP A 204 -7.21 -21.79 -8.82
C ASP A 204 -7.73 -20.40 -9.23
N ALA A 205 -7.97 -20.23 -10.53
CA ALA A 205 -8.44 -18.96 -11.08
C ALA A 205 -9.81 -18.53 -10.52
N GLY A 206 -10.68 -19.48 -10.15
CA GLY A 206 -11.98 -19.20 -9.56
C GLY A 206 -11.87 -18.54 -8.19
N THR A 207 -10.98 -19.04 -7.32
CA THR A 207 -10.70 -18.43 -6.01
C THR A 207 -10.19 -17.00 -6.14
N ILE A 208 -9.28 -16.74 -7.10
CA ILE A 208 -8.76 -15.38 -7.34
C ILE A 208 -9.89 -14.45 -7.82
N LEU A 209 -10.71 -14.91 -8.77
CA LEU A 209 -11.84 -14.12 -9.29
C LEU A 209 -12.86 -13.80 -8.20
N GLN A 210 -13.19 -14.76 -7.35
CA GLN A 210 -14.12 -14.54 -6.23
C GLN A 210 -13.58 -13.46 -5.27
N ALA A 211 -12.31 -13.56 -4.86
CA ALA A 211 -11.71 -12.57 -3.98
C ALA A 211 -11.72 -11.16 -4.59
N VAL A 212 -11.47 -11.06 -5.90
CA VAL A 212 -11.54 -9.78 -6.63
C VAL A 212 -12.96 -9.22 -6.63
N GLU A 213 -13.98 -10.04 -6.92
CA GLU A 213 -15.38 -9.58 -6.94
C GLU A 213 -15.89 -9.17 -5.55
N GLU A 214 -15.40 -9.78 -4.47
CA GLU A 214 -15.73 -9.37 -3.10
C GLU A 214 -15.12 -8.00 -2.73
N ILE A 215 -13.97 -7.65 -3.31
CA ILE A 215 -13.24 -6.40 -3.01
C ILE A 215 -13.75 -5.22 -3.84
N ARG A 216 -14.17 -5.44 -5.10
CA ARG A 216 -14.63 -4.36 -6.01
C ARG A 216 -15.72 -3.45 -5.44
N PRO A 217 -16.75 -3.95 -4.73
CA PRO A 217 -17.72 -3.09 -4.05
C PRO A 217 -17.09 -2.12 -3.06
N LEU A 218 -16.06 -2.55 -2.32
CA LEU A 218 -15.35 -1.70 -1.34
C LEU A 218 -14.60 -0.57 -2.05
N ILE A 219 -13.96 -0.85 -3.19
CA ILE A 219 -13.30 0.17 -4.01
C ILE A 219 -14.32 1.19 -4.51
N SER A 220 -15.46 0.72 -5.02
CA SER A 220 -16.53 1.61 -5.50
C SER A 220 -17.11 2.48 -4.39
N GLN A 221 -17.32 1.93 -3.19
CA GLN A 221 -17.83 2.67 -2.04
C GLN A 221 -16.83 3.71 -1.51
N ASP A 222 -15.55 3.35 -1.38
CA ASP A 222 -14.48 4.27 -0.99
C ASP A 222 -14.33 5.41 -2.00
N LEU A 223 -14.34 5.09 -3.29
CA LEU A 223 -14.31 6.09 -4.35
C LEU A 223 -15.52 7.04 -4.27
N GLN A 224 -16.75 6.51 -4.15
CA GLN A 224 -17.96 7.33 -4.05
C GLN A 224 -17.92 8.24 -2.81
N SER A 225 -17.42 7.74 -1.69
CA SER A 225 -17.24 8.53 -0.47
C SER A 225 -16.27 9.70 -0.70
N ARG A 226 -15.11 9.43 -1.33
CA ARG A 226 -14.12 10.47 -1.67
C ARG A 226 -14.65 11.48 -2.70
N LEU A 227 -15.37 11.00 -3.71
CA LEU A 227 -15.99 11.84 -4.73
C LEU A 227 -17.07 12.76 -4.15
N SER A 228 -17.84 12.30 -3.16
CA SER A 228 -18.88 13.13 -2.52
C SER A 228 -18.30 14.35 -1.80
N VAL A 229 -17.10 14.23 -1.23
CA VAL A 229 -16.39 15.37 -0.60
C VAL A 229 -16.00 16.43 -1.64
N VAL A 230 -15.70 16.01 -2.88
CA VAL A 230 -15.27 16.91 -3.95
C VAL A 230 -16.47 17.50 -4.68
N ASN A 231 -17.39 16.65 -5.15
CA ASN A 231 -18.54 17.02 -5.95
C ASN A 231 -19.54 15.86 -6.06
N ASP A 232 -20.73 16.01 -5.47
CA ASP A 232 -21.83 15.04 -5.53
C ASP A 232 -22.28 14.66 -6.96
N ALA A 233 -22.04 15.52 -7.95
CA ALA A 233 -22.30 15.18 -9.35
C ALA A 233 -21.44 14.02 -9.84
N LEU A 234 -20.21 13.86 -9.33
CA LEU A 234 -19.29 12.77 -9.71
C LEU A 234 -19.79 11.43 -9.17
N THR A 235 -20.30 11.38 -7.94
CA THR A 235 -20.91 10.19 -7.34
C THR A 235 -22.09 9.69 -8.19
N ARG A 236 -22.91 10.62 -8.71
CA ARG A 236 -24.00 10.29 -9.64
C ARG A 236 -23.53 9.68 -10.95
N LYS A 237 -22.32 10.02 -11.44
CA LYS A 237 -21.76 9.41 -12.67
C LYS A 237 -21.30 7.98 -12.46
N VAL A 238 -20.73 7.65 -11.31
CA VAL A 238 -20.38 6.27 -10.95
C VAL A 238 -21.64 5.41 -10.87
N ARG A 239 -22.66 5.88 -10.16
CA ARG A 239 -23.94 5.16 -10.03
C ARG A 239 -24.67 5.05 -11.36
N GLY A 240 -24.79 6.15 -12.10
CA GLY A 240 -25.45 6.17 -13.40
C GLY A 240 -24.82 5.23 -14.42
N ALA A 241 -23.49 5.05 -14.39
CA ALA A 241 -22.83 4.06 -15.24
C ALA A 241 -23.25 2.62 -14.89
N ARG A 242 -23.35 2.29 -13.60
CA ARG A 242 -23.80 0.98 -13.13
C ARG A 242 -25.27 0.74 -13.50
N ASP A 243 -26.13 1.70 -13.18
CA ASP A 243 -27.58 1.61 -13.43
C ASP A 243 -27.86 1.47 -14.95
N ALA A 244 -27.10 2.16 -15.79
CA ALA A 244 -27.22 2.05 -17.24
C ALA A 244 -26.91 0.62 -17.73
N LEU A 245 -25.84 -0.01 -17.23
CA LEU A 245 -25.50 -1.39 -17.59
C LEU A 245 -26.58 -2.38 -17.14
N ASP A 246 -27.19 -2.15 -15.98
CA ASP A 246 -28.14 -3.10 -15.40
C ASP A 246 -29.57 -2.95 -15.97
N HIS A 247 -29.96 -1.75 -16.41
CA HIS A 247 -31.36 -1.43 -16.66
C HIS A 247 -31.67 -0.72 -17.98
N SER A 248 -30.67 -0.28 -18.75
CA SER A 248 -30.91 0.47 -20.00
C SER A 248 -30.81 -0.41 -21.25
N ALA A 249 -31.70 -0.16 -22.22
CA ALA A 249 -31.66 -0.80 -23.53
C ALA A 249 -30.40 -0.39 -24.33
N ASP A 250 -29.88 0.81 -24.08
CA ASP A 250 -28.61 1.33 -24.62
C ASP A 250 -27.57 1.47 -23.50
N GLY A 251 -27.50 0.43 -22.66
CA GLY A 251 -26.70 0.41 -21.44
C GLY A 251 -25.21 0.71 -21.66
N PRO A 252 -24.52 0.02 -22.59
CA PRO A 252 -23.09 0.25 -22.83
C PRO A 252 -22.77 1.69 -23.24
N ALA A 253 -23.49 2.31 -24.18
CA ALA A 253 -23.20 3.67 -24.63
C ALA A 253 -23.50 4.71 -23.55
N GLN A 254 -24.61 4.55 -22.79
CA GLN A 254 -24.96 5.43 -21.68
C GLN A 254 -23.97 5.33 -20.51
N ALA A 255 -23.53 4.11 -20.19
CA ALA A 255 -22.51 3.89 -19.19
C ALA A 255 -21.17 4.47 -19.63
N ALA A 256 -20.78 4.29 -20.90
CA ALA A 256 -19.57 4.86 -21.46
C ALA A 256 -19.57 6.40 -21.41
N SER A 257 -20.70 7.02 -21.77
CA SER A 257 -20.90 8.46 -21.64
C SER A 257 -20.73 8.93 -20.18
N SER A 258 -21.35 8.22 -19.23
CA SER A 258 -21.24 8.54 -17.80
C SER A 258 -19.81 8.44 -17.27
N LEU A 259 -19.05 7.43 -17.70
CA LEU A 259 -17.65 7.25 -17.29
C LEU A 259 -16.70 8.26 -17.93
N VAL A 260 -16.88 8.62 -19.21
CA VAL A 260 -16.11 9.71 -19.84
C VAL A 260 -16.36 11.02 -19.11
N GLU A 261 -17.61 11.31 -18.79
CA GLU A 261 -17.95 12.50 -18.01
C GLU A 261 -17.39 12.47 -16.59
N LEU A 262 -17.36 11.31 -15.93
CA LEU A 262 -16.72 11.15 -14.62
C LEU A 262 -15.25 11.59 -14.67
N ILE A 263 -14.49 11.09 -15.66
CA ILE A 263 -13.07 11.44 -15.84
C ILE A 263 -12.94 12.95 -16.12
N ASP A 264 -13.68 13.46 -17.11
CA ASP A 264 -13.54 14.86 -17.55
C ASP A 264 -14.07 15.87 -16.51
N GLN A 265 -15.06 15.51 -15.71
CA GLN A 265 -15.51 16.34 -14.59
C GLN A 265 -14.55 16.26 -13.40
N SER A 266 -13.94 15.10 -13.12
CA SER A 266 -12.91 14.96 -12.08
C SER A 266 -11.69 15.83 -12.39
N LEU A 267 -11.21 15.80 -13.65
CA LEU A 267 -10.12 16.66 -14.11
C LEU A 267 -10.48 18.14 -13.95
N ARG A 268 -11.67 18.56 -14.41
CA ARG A 268 -12.11 19.97 -14.29
C ARG A 268 -12.28 20.44 -12.86
N ALA A 269 -12.77 19.57 -11.97
CA ALA A 269 -12.98 19.92 -10.56
C ALA A 269 -11.65 20.10 -9.84
N GLN A 270 -10.69 19.19 -10.07
CA GLN A 270 -9.42 19.15 -9.35
C GLN A 270 -8.35 20.08 -9.93
N LEU A 271 -8.40 20.38 -11.23
CA LEU A 271 -7.43 21.23 -11.92
C LEU A 271 -7.94 22.67 -12.13
N LYS A 272 -9.01 23.06 -11.42
CA LYS A 272 -9.57 24.41 -11.52
C LYS A 272 -8.55 25.44 -11.06
N GLY A 273 -8.13 26.31 -11.97
CA GLY A 273 -7.13 27.35 -11.69
C GLY A 273 -5.67 26.88 -11.79
N VAL A 274 -5.44 25.62 -12.19
CA VAL A 274 -4.09 25.09 -12.44
C VAL A 274 -3.71 25.32 -13.90
N ASP A 275 -2.57 25.95 -14.14
CA ASP A 275 -1.96 25.99 -15.47
C ASP A 275 -1.21 24.69 -15.76
N VAL A 276 -1.91 23.74 -16.37
CA VAL A 276 -1.36 22.41 -16.69
C VAL A 276 -0.22 22.50 -17.71
N VAL A 277 -0.24 23.50 -18.61
CA VAL A 277 0.82 23.65 -19.63
C VAL A 277 2.10 24.09 -18.95
N ASP A 278 2.04 25.12 -18.11
CA ASP A 278 3.17 25.58 -17.31
C ASP A 278 3.68 24.45 -16.39
N TRP A 279 2.76 23.73 -15.72
CA TRP A 279 3.13 22.59 -14.88
C TRP A 279 3.92 21.52 -15.65
N VAL A 280 3.47 21.12 -16.85
CA VAL A 280 4.19 20.15 -17.68
C VAL A 280 5.54 20.69 -18.14
N GLN A 281 5.61 21.95 -18.56
CA GLN A 281 6.86 22.55 -19.04
C GLN A 281 7.92 22.60 -17.93
N ASN A 282 7.48 22.90 -16.70
CA ASN A 282 8.36 22.96 -15.54
C ASN A 282 8.75 21.59 -14.99
N LYS A 283 7.83 20.61 -14.99
CA LYS A 283 8.05 19.29 -14.37
C LYS A 283 8.53 18.22 -15.35
N TYR A 284 8.25 18.37 -16.64
CA TYR A 284 8.61 17.41 -17.68
C TYR A 284 9.16 18.08 -18.95
N PRO A 285 10.21 18.92 -18.86
CA PRO A 285 10.71 19.71 -19.99
C PRO A 285 11.11 18.85 -21.19
N GLY A 286 11.61 17.62 -20.96
CA GLY A 286 11.99 16.66 -22.00
C GLY A 286 10.83 15.89 -22.64
N ARG A 287 9.61 15.95 -22.10
CA ARG A 287 8.42 15.22 -22.60
C ARG A 287 7.30 16.14 -23.07
N THR A 288 7.52 17.46 -23.08
CA THR A 288 6.52 18.47 -23.42
C THR A 288 5.85 18.20 -24.77
N ARG A 289 6.59 17.75 -25.79
CA ARG A 289 6.06 17.50 -27.14
C ARG A 289 4.93 16.46 -27.20
N ASP A 290 4.90 15.50 -26.29
CA ASP A 290 3.88 14.44 -26.25
C ASP A 290 2.72 14.79 -25.30
N LEU A 291 2.83 15.91 -24.59
CA LEU A 291 1.95 16.30 -23.48
C LEU A 291 1.20 17.60 -23.74
N VAL A 292 1.63 18.41 -24.70
CA VAL A 292 0.90 19.61 -25.14
C VAL A 292 0.74 19.59 -26.65
N TYR A 293 -0.30 20.26 -27.15
CA TYR A 293 -0.54 20.46 -28.57
C TYR A 293 -0.97 21.90 -28.83
N GLU A 294 -0.73 22.39 -30.04
CA GLU A 294 -1.14 23.73 -30.45
C GLU A 294 -2.51 23.69 -31.14
N LYS A 295 -3.41 24.60 -30.75
CA LYS A 295 -4.70 24.80 -31.41
C LYS A 295 -4.99 26.29 -31.51
N ASN A 296 -5.10 26.80 -32.74
CA ASN A 296 -5.34 28.20 -33.05
C ASN A 296 -4.30 29.15 -32.42
N GLY A 297 -3.01 28.82 -32.47
CA GLY A 297 -1.93 29.64 -31.88
C GLY A 297 -1.80 29.56 -30.36
N ILE A 298 -2.63 28.75 -29.69
CA ILE A 298 -2.64 28.59 -28.23
C ILE A 298 -2.19 27.16 -27.89
N LEU A 299 -1.15 27.05 -27.07
CA LEU A 299 -0.74 25.77 -26.48
C LEU A 299 -1.80 25.29 -25.49
N ARG A 300 -2.19 24.02 -25.63
CA ARG A 300 -3.17 23.36 -24.77
C ARG A 300 -2.63 22.04 -24.24
N PRO A 301 -3.01 21.64 -23.02
CA PRO A 301 -2.60 20.35 -22.50
C PRO A 301 -3.31 19.23 -23.26
N ALA A 302 -2.55 18.19 -23.63
CA ALA A 302 -3.15 16.93 -24.05
C ALA A 302 -3.86 16.27 -22.86
N LYS A 303 -4.83 15.38 -23.13
CA LYS A 303 -5.55 14.68 -22.06
C LYS A 303 -4.61 13.94 -21.10
N ARG A 304 -3.52 13.36 -21.62
CA ARG A 304 -2.49 12.71 -20.79
C ARG A 304 -1.82 13.69 -19.83
N ALA A 305 -1.59 14.94 -20.21
CA ALA A 305 -1.03 15.96 -19.33
C ALA A 305 -1.97 16.31 -18.18
N GLU A 306 -3.26 16.48 -18.46
CA GLU A 306 -4.26 16.73 -17.41
C GLU A 306 -4.30 15.56 -16.41
N VAL A 307 -4.32 14.32 -16.92
CA VAL A 307 -4.30 13.12 -16.06
C VAL A 307 -3.00 13.00 -15.26
N LEU A 308 -1.84 13.29 -15.86
CA LEU A 308 -0.56 13.32 -15.13
C LEU A 308 -0.59 14.34 -13.99
N CYS A 309 -1.05 15.56 -14.27
CA CYS A 309 -1.14 16.62 -13.28
C CYS A 309 -2.10 16.24 -12.13
N LEU A 310 -3.23 15.60 -12.45
CA LEU A 310 -4.16 15.07 -11.45
C LEU A 310 -3.50 13.99 -10.56
N VAL A 311 -2.88 12.98 -11.16
CA VAL A 311 -2.35 11.81 -10.42
C VAL A 311 -1.13 12.18 -9.58
N TYR A 312 -0.22 12.97 -10.13
CA TYR A 312 0.96 13.40 -9.37
C TYR A 312 0.62 14.52 -8.38
N GLY A 313 -0.40 15.33 -8.67
CA GLY A 313 -0.79 16.52 -7.93
C GLY A 313 -0.11 17.78 -8.47
N PRO A 314 -0.83 18.91 -8.56
CA PRO A 314 -0.36 20.14 -9.21
C PRO A 314 0.85 20.79 -8.53
N GLU A 315 1.03 20.54 -7.24
CA GLU A 315 2.15 21.08 -6.48
C GLU A 315 3.36 20.12 -6.41
N SER A 316 3.20 18.88 -6.89
CA SER A 316 4.27 17.88 -6.79
C SER A 316 5.36 18.14 -7.82
N SER A 317 6.61 17.95 -7.43
CA SER A 317 7.75 17.85 -8.33
C SER A 317 8.16 16.38 -8.42
N PRO A 318 7.76 15.63 -9.45
CA PRO A 318 8.18 14.24 -9.57
C PRO A 318 9.68 14.21 -9.88
N GLU A 319 10.51 13.97 -8.87
CA GLU A 319 11.96 13.76 -9.05
C GLU A 319 12.24 12.46 -9.81
N LYS A 320 11.33 11.48 -9.72
CA LYS A 320 11.37 10.20 -10.42
C LYS A 320 9.97 9.81 -10.90
N VAL A 321 9.94 9.10 -12.03
CA VAL A 321 8.72 8.48 -12.55
C VAL A 321 8.33 7.34 -11.60
N ASP A 322 7.14 7.44 -11.02
CA ASP A 322 6.57 6.41 -10.14
C ASP A 322 5.74 5.43 -11.00
N PRO A 323 6.15 4.15 -11.11
CA PRO A 323 5.44 3.14 -11.89
C PRO A 323 3.96 2.98 -11.52
N PHE A 324 3.60 3.13 -10.25
CA PHE A 324 2.21 2.97 -9.80
C PHE A 324 1.34 4.15 -10.24
N ARG A 325 1.89 5.37 -10.19
CA ARG A 325 1.23 6.57 -10.70
C ARG A 325 1.13 6.55 -12.22
N GLU A 326 2.17 6.12 -12.93
CA GLU A 326 2.11 5.97 -14.39
C GLU A 326 1.07 4.94 -14.83
N ALA A 327 0.89 3.85 -14.07
CA ALA A 327 -0.15 2.86 -14.35
C ALA A 327 -1.55 3.47 -14.22
N ALA A 328 -1.81 4.26 -13.16
CA ALA A 328 -3.08 4.98 -13.01
C ALA A 328 -3.31 5.98 -14.14
N VAL A 329 -2.26 6.72 -14.55
CA VAL A 329 -2.32 7.67 -15.68
C VAL A 329 -2.64 6.95 -16.99
N ALA A 330 -1.91 5.87 -17.29
CA ALA A 330 -2.11 5.09 -18.49
C ALA A 330 -3.52 4.48 -18.52
N SER A 331 -3.98 3.91 -17.40
CA SER A 331 -5.31 3.34 -17.24
C SER A 331 -6.40 4.36 -17.56
N LEU A 332 -6.38 5.55 -16.94
CA LEU A 332 -7.38 6.59 -17.19
C LEU A 332 -7.39 7.08 -18.65
N VAL A 333 -6.22 7.27 -19.26
CA VAL A 333 -6.13 7.71 -20.65
C VAL A 333 -6.64 6.63 -21.62
N THR A 334 -6.27 5.37 -21.39
CA THR A 334 -6.71 4.24 -22.22
C THR A 334 -8.21 4.01 -22.07
N ALA A 335 -8.71 3.96 -20.83
CA ALA A 335 -10.12 3.77 -20.56
C ALA A 335 -10.97 4.89 -21.17
N ARG A 336 -10.57 6.17 -21.00
CA ARG A 336 -11.30 7.29 -21.61
C ARG A 336 -11.40 7.15 -23.14
N ARG A 337 -10.31 6.77 -23.83
CA ARG A 337 -10.32 6.59 -25.29
C ARG A 337 -11.21 5.43 -25.73
N ALA A 338 -11.13 4.30 -25.04
CA ALA A 338 -11.97 3.14 -25.33
C ALA A 338 -13.46 3.46 -25.11
N LEU A 339 -13.80 4.14 -24.02
CA LEU A 339 -15.16 4.57 -23.72
C LEU A 339 -15.68 5.62 -24.72
N GLU A 340 -14.84 6.56 -25.18
CA GLU A 340 -15.22 7.49 -26.26
C GLU A 340 -15.58 6.76 -27.55
N LYS A 341 -14.87 5.66 -27.86
CA LYS A 341 -15.16 4.83 -29.03
C LYS A 341 -16.53 4.14 -28.91
N VAL A 342 -16.78 3.47 -27.78
CA VAL A 342 -18.08 2.82 -27.50
C VAL A 342 -19.23 3.83 -27.52
N LYS A 343 -19.00 5.07 -27.08
CA LYS A 343 -20.01 6.14 -27.09
C LYS A 343 -20.40 6.61 -28.50
N HIS A 344 -19.59 6.36 -29.53
CA HIS A 344 -19.72 6.99 -30.85
C HIS A 344 -19.89 6.01 -32.02
N GLU A 345 -19.67 4.72 -31.84
CA GLU A 345 -19.77 3.69 -32.88
C GLU A 345 -21.10 2.94 -32.83
N ASP A 346 -21.56 2.42 -33.99
CA ASP A 346 -22.72 1.53 -34.07
C ASP A 346 -22.38 0.20 -33.36
N ALA A 347 -23.09 -0.08 -32.27
CA ALA A 347 -22.69 -1.03 -31.22
C ALA A 347 -22.73 -2.52 -31.61
N ASP A 348 -21.81 -3.30 -31.01
CA ASP A 348 -21.99 -4.73 -30.71
C ASP A 348 -22.38 -4.83 -29.23
N PRO A 349 -23.68 -4.92 -28.89
CA PRO A 349 -24.16 -4.76 -27.51
C PRO A 349 -23.55 -5.73 -26.50
N ALA A 350 -23.16 -6.93 -26.94
CA ALA A 350 -22.57 -7.95 -26.05
C ALA A 350 -21.07 -7.70 -25.82
N GLY A 351 -20.32 -7.40 -26.89
CA GLY A 351 -18.91 -7.05 -26.79
C GLY A 351 -18.68 -5.73 -26.04
N ASP A 352 -19.49 -4.72 -26.35
CA ASP A 352 -19.39 -3.39 -25.74
C ASP A 352 -19.70 -3.41 -24.25
N ARG A 353 -20.64 -4.26 -23.80
CA ARG A 353 -20.91 -4.42 -22.36
C ARG A 353 -19.68 -4.88 -21.60
N LEU A 354 -18.99 -5.92 -22.07
CA LEU A 354 -17.80 -6.45 -21.41
C LEU A 354 -16.68 -5.41 -21.37
N VAL A 355 -16.47 -4.71 -22.48
CA VAL A 355 -15.50 -3.60 -22.57
C VAL A 355 -15.84 -2.52 -21.54
N VAL A 356 -17.09 -2.08 -21.46
CA VAL A 356 -17.50 -1.01 -20.53
C VAL A 356 -17.39 -1.46 -19.07
N GLU A 357 -17.72 -2.71 -18.74
CA GLU A 357 -17.53 -3.27 -17.40
C GLU A 357 -16.05 -3.29 -16.98
N GLU A 358 -15.16 -3.69 -17.90
CA GLU A 358 -13.71 -3.66 -17.68
C GLU A 358 -13.18 -2.23 -17.51
N MET A 359 -13.58 -1.31 -18.40
CA MET A 359 -13.19 0.10 -18.30
C MET A 359 -13.74 0.76 -17.04
N MET A 360 -14.95 0.41 -16.59
CA MET A 360 -15.52 0.90 -15.34
C MET A 360 -14.64 0.50 -14.14
N ARG A 361 -14.21 -0.77 -14.07
CA ARG A 361 -13.30 -1.26 -13.03
C ARG A 361 -11.97 -0.52 -13.06
N ALA A 362 -11.39 -0.35 -14.24
CA ALA A 362 -10.13 0.37 -14.42
C ALA A 362 -10.23 1.85 -14.01
N VAL A 363 -11.30 2.54 -14.38
CA VAL A 363 -11.55 3.93 -13.98
C VAL A 363 -11.73 4.04 -12.47
N GLN A 364 -12.52 3.15 -11.87
CA GLN A 364 -12.73 3.15 -10.42
C GLN A 364 -11.42 2.87 -9.67
N GLY A 365 -10.65 1.88 -10.12
CA GLY A 365 -9.35 1.53 -9.55
C GLY A 365 -8.35 2.68 -9.66
N ALA A 366 -8.19 3.26 -10.84
CA ALA A 366 -7.23 4.33 -11.07
C ALA A 366 -7.59 5.63 -10.33
N LEU A 367 -8.87 6.03 -10.30
CA LEU A 367 -9.32 7.17 -9.49
C LEU A 367 -9.18 6.90 -7.99
N GLY A 368 -9.52 5.68 -7.53
CA GLY A 368 -9.35 5.27 -6.14
C GLY A 368 -7.90 5.35 -5.68
N LEU A 369 -6.96 4.86 -6.50
CA LEU A 369 -5.52 5.01 -6.26
C LEU A 369 -5.08 6.47 -6.23
N THR A 370 -5.56 7.26 -7.19
CA THR A 370 -5.23 8.70 -7.29
C THR A 370 -5.61 9.45 -6.02
N PHE A 371 -6.83 9.26 -5.50
CA PHE A 371 -7.24 9.91 -4.25
C PHE A 371 -6.48 9.39 -3.02
N ARG A 372 -6.04 8.13 -3.03
CA ARG A 372 -5.19 7.59 -1.96
C ARG A 372 -3.77 8.14 -2.00
N PHE A 373 -3.18 8.34 -3.19
CA PHE A 373 -1.90 9.03 -3.32
C PHE A 373 -1.98 10.48 -2.84
N ALA A 374 -3.08 11.18 -3.13
CA ALA A 374 -3.31 12.53 -2.63
C ALA A 374 -3.41 12.57 -1.10
N ALA A 375 -4.16 11.64 -0.50
CA ALA A 375 -4.29 11.54 0.96
C ALA A 375 -2.95 11.22 1.65
N LEU A 376 -2.18 10.26 1.12
CA LEU A 376 -0.85 9.93 1.63
C LEU A 376 0.09 11.14 1.58
N ARG A 377 0.02 11.94 0.52
CA ARG A 377 0.81 13.17 0.40
C ARG A 377 0.45 14.18 1.49
N MET A 378 -0.83 14.45 1.68
CA MET A 378 -1.29 15.38 2.72
C MET A 378 -0.80 14.94 4.10
N SER A 379 -0.96 13.66 4.44
CA SER A 379 -0.49 13.14 5.74
C SER A 379 1.02 13.27 5.92
N ILE A 380 1.83 13.04 4.88
CA ILE A 380 3.29 13.22 4.97
C ILE A 380 3.66 14.70 5.15
N THR A 381 2.99 15.61 4.44
CA THR A 381 3.22 17.06 4.58
C THR A 381 2.85 17.56 5.96
N GLU A 382 1.68 17.16 6.50
CA GLU A 382 1.23 17.51 7.85
C GLU A 382 2.22 17.03 8.93
N ILE A 383 2.76 15.81 8.78
CA ILE A 383 3.79 15.27 9.68
C ILE A 383 5.10 16.07 9.57
N GLY A 384 5.53 16.41 8.34
CA GLY A 384 6.74 17.19 8.11
C GLY A 384 6.65 18.61 8.68
N GLU A 385 5.49 19.26 8.54
CA GLU A 385 5.22 20.58 9.12
C GLU A 385 5.17 20.53 10.65
N ALA A 386 4.54 19.50 11.23
CA ALA A 386 4.52 19.28 12.67
C ALA A 386 5.93 19.03 13.23
N ALA A 387 6.76 18.25 12.55
CA ALA A 387 8.15 18.01 12.93
C ALA A 387 9.00 19.30 12.85
N ALA A 388 8.86 20.07 11.78
CA ALA A 388 9.57 21.35 11.61
C ALA A 388 9.15 22.39 12.66
N ALA A 389 7.87 22.42 13.05
CA ALA A 389 7.38 23.29 14.12
C ALA A 389 7.92 22.90 15.50
N MET A 390 8.25 21.63 15.72
CA MET A 390 8.89 21.14 16.95
C MET A 390 10.40 21.41 17.00
N GLU A 391 11.07 21.53 15.86
CA GLU A 391 12.49 21.86 15.76
C GLU A 391 12.78 23.38 15.77
N ALA A 392 11.77 24.23 15.58
CA ALA A 392 11.93 25.67 15.67
C ALA A 392 12.26 26.08 17.12
N PRO A 393 13.42 26.73 17.40
CA PRO A 393 13.71 27.21 18.74
C PRO A 393 12.64 28.24 19.16
N PRO A 394 12.23 28.26 20.44
CA PRO A 394 11.22 29.19 20.91
C PRO A 394 11.68 30.61 20.57
N SER A 395 10.92 31.27 19.69
CA SER A 395 11.17 32.65 19.31
C SER A 395 11.27 33.48 20.59
N THR A 396 12.44 34.06 20.83
CA THR A 396 12.68 35.00 21.91
C THR A 396 11.79 36.21 21.65
N GLN A 397 10.56 36.18 22.17
CA GLN A 397 9.77 37.39 22.32
C GLN A 397 10.54 38.25 23.33
N ALA A 398 11.30 39.20 22.79
CA ALA A 398 11.89 40.27 23.56
C ALA A 398 10.75 40.99 24.29
N VAL A 399 10.65 40.77 25.59
CA VAL A 399 9.87 41.60 26.48
C VAL A 399 10.55 42.96 26.47
N GLU A 400 10.01 43.91 25.70
CA GLU A 400 10.28 45.33 25.89
C GLU A 400 9.77 45.71 27.29
N LEU A 401 10.66 45.63 28.27
CA LEU A 401 10.51 46.29 29.56
C LEU A 401 10.57 47.79 29.30
N THR A 402 9.40 48.40 29.19
CA THR A 402 9.23 49.84 29.37
C THR A 402 9.25 50.13 30.86
N ALA A 403 10.28 50.87 31.29
CA ALA A 403 10.35 51.61 32.55
C ALA A 403 10.64 53.07 32.22
#